data_AF-A0A2G5B7Z2-F1
#
_entry.id   AF-A0A2G5B7Z2-F1
#
_cell.length_a   1.000
_cell.length_b   1.000
_cell.length_c   1.000
_cell.angle_alpha   90.00
_cell.angle_beta   90.00
_cell.angle_gamma   90.00
#
_symmetry.space_group_name_H-M   'P 1'
#
loop_
_entity.id
_entity.type
_entity.pdbx_description
1 polymer ?
#
loop_
_entity_poly.entity_id
_entity_poly.type
_entity_poly.pdbx_seq_one_letter_code
_entity_poly.pdbx_strand_id
1 'polypeptide(L)'
;MATQAGNLLKLDTRVSKRSNMLLEQSTAKPRRDKVGLGAFAFLLAEIIRYSQNRVLGIQDLEAKMNEIGKRVGIRVFELMMWREKSVHRETRVLQTLVFINTVVWRALFEKQADSLGRSTENDDEYMITDNEPAVLKYISVPKEMSSFSPGAFLAGIVEAIAECCQCPARVTSHLVPAEGMPLKTVILLKFDKEVMDREKRLDSGK
;
A
#
# COMPACT_ATOMS: atom_id res chain seq x y z
N MET A 1 48.95 51.70 -20.13
CA MET A 1 49.37 50.31 -20.41
C MET A 1 48.84 49.44 -19.28
N ALA A 2 48.04 48.42 -19.61
CA ALA A 2 47.86 47.14 -18.90
C ALA A 2 47.37 47.16 -17.44
N THR A 3 46.41 46.36 -16.94
CA THR A 3 45.45 45.39 -17.48
C THR A 3 44.45 45.12 -16.35
N GLN A 4 43.21 44.79 -16.73
CA GLN A 4 42.15 44.20 -15.90
C GLN A 4 42.64 43.02 -15.03
N ALA A 5 41.95 42.78 -13.91
CA ALA A 5 41.26 41.51 -13.59
C ALA A 5 41.28 41.25 -12.07
N GLY A 6 40.14 41.44 -11.42
CA GLY A 6 39.98 41.08 -10.02
C GLY A 6 38.54 41.19 -9.53
N ASN A 7 37.55 40.98 -10.39
CA ASN A 7 36.15 40.95 -9.98
C ASN A 7 35.35 40.02 -10.92
N LEU A 8 35.76 38.76 -10.99
CA LEU A 8 35.03 37.68 -11.62
C LEU A 8 35.30 36.42 -10.79
N LEU A 9 34.25 35.65 -10.52
CA LEU A 9 34.16 34.49 -9.61
C LEU A 9 33.47 34.74 -8.25
N LYS A 10 32.31 35.40 -8.28
CA LYS A 10 31.17 34.97 -7.44
C LYS A 10 30.13 34.30 -8.34
N LEU A 11 30.52 33.22 -9.03
CA LEU A 11 29.55 32.35 -9.70
C LEU A 11 29.02 31.31 -8.69
N ASP A 12 27.74 31.44 -8.40
CA ASP A 12 26.80 30.36 -8.08
C ASP A 12 27.19 29.26 -7.08
N THR A 13 27.44 29.64 -5.82
CA THR A 13 27.30 28.71 -4.69
C THR A 13 25.84 28.36 -4.37
N ARG A 14 24.86 29.00 -5.03
CA ARG A 14 23.42 28.69 -4.84
C ARG A 14 22.98 27.43 -5.58
N VAL A 15 23.63 27.06 -6.68
CA VAL A 15 23.29 25.86 -7.45
C VAL A 15 23.82 24.59 -6.76
N SER A 16 25.02 24.65 -6.17
CA SER A 16 25.65 23.52 -5.46
C SER A 16 24.93 23.11 -4.16
N LYS A 17 24.25 24.05 -3.48
CA LYS A 17 23.52 23.74 -2.23
C LYS A 17 22.21 22.96 -2.45
N ARG A 18 21.59 23.06 -3.63
CA ARG A 18 20.36 22.30 -3.95
C ARG A 18 20.66 20.85 -4.37
N SER A 19 21.76 20.61 -5.06
CA SER A 19 22.14 19.26 -5.51
C SER A 19 22.55 18.34 -4.37
N ASN A 20 23.14 18.89 -3.30
CA ASN A 20 23.55 18.10 -2.12
C ASN A 20 22.37 17.78 -1.20
N MET A 21 21.26 18.52 -1.30
CA MET A 21 20.14 18.39 -0.37
C MET A 21 19.31 17.12 -0.57
N LEU A 22 19.27 16.57 -1.79
CA LEU A 22 18.55 15.33 -2.11
C LEU A 22 19.36 14.07 -1.78
N LEU A 23 20.68 14.11 -1.94
CA LEU A 23 21.58 12.97 -1.69
C LEU A 23 21.99 12.84 -0.21
N GLU A 24 22.07 13.96 0.52
CA GLU A 24 22.34 13.95 1.97
C GLU A 24 21.10 13.72 2.83
N GLN A 25 19.91 13.67 2.22
CA GLN A 25 18.67 13.44 2.94
C GLN A 25 18.53 11.95 3.27
N SER A 26 18.72 11.61 4.55
CA SER A 26 18.57 10.24 5.05
C SER A 26 17.24 9.62 4.60
N THR A 27 17.32 8.52 3.86
CA THR A 27 16.17 7.71 3.40
C THR A 27 15.36 7.12 4.56
N ALA A 28 15.97 7.05 5.75
CA ALA A 28 15.34 6.62 6.98
C ALA A 28 14.37 7.67 7.55
N LYS A 29 14.56 8.96 7.24
CA LYS A 29 13.61 10.01 7.66
C LYS A 29 12.48 10.09 6.64
N PRO A 30 11.20 10.07 7.08
CA PRO A 30 10.09 10.19 6.16
C PRO A 30 10.15 11.54 5.44
N ARG A 31 10.06 11.50 4.11
CA ARG A 31 9.97 12.69 3.28
C ARG A 31 8.64 13.39 3.62
N ARG A 32 8.72 14.66 4.02
CA ARG A 32 7.54 15.46 4.43
C ARG A 32 6.77 16.04 3.23
N ASP A 33 7.27 15.84 2.01
CA ASP A 33 6.64 16.34 0.80
C ASP A 33 5.39 15.51 0.50
N LYS A 34 4.23 16.01 0.92
CA LYS A 34 2.94 15.40 0.62
C LYS A 34 2.51 15.79 -0.79
N VAL A 35 2.11 14.80 -1.58
CA VAL A 35 1.42 15.03 -2.85
C VAL A 35 -0.07 15.19 -2.56
N GLY A 36 -0.76 16.06 -3.29
CA GLY A 36 -2.20 16.21 -3.14
C GLY A 36 -2.93 14.90 -3.48
N LEU A 37 -3.88 14.48 -2.63
CA LEU A 37 -4.63 13.24 -2.80
C LEU A 37 -5.38 13.19 -4.15
N GLY A 38 -5.82 14.34 -4.66
CA GLY A 38 -6.44 14.44 -5.99
C GLY A 38 -5.51 14.05 -7.15
N ALA A 39 -4.21 14.34 -7.06
CA ALA A 39 -3.25 13.95 -8.09
C ALA A 39 -3.09 12.42 -8.17
N PHE A 40 -3.04 11.76 -7.01
CA PHE A 40 -3.04 10.31 -6.93
C PHE A 40 -4.36 9.72 -7.46
N ALA A 41 -5.50 10.30 -7.10
CA ALA A 41 -6.80 9.85 -7.59
C ALA A 41 -6.92 9.93 -9.12
N PHE A 42 -6.49 11.03 -9.75
CA PHE A 42 -6.50 11.15 -11.21
C PHE A 42 -5.56 10.15 -11.88
N LEU A 43 -4.37 9.92 -11.30
CA LEU A 43 -3.43 8.91 -11.80
C LEU A 43 -4.06 7.52 -11.74
N LEU A 44 -4.66 7.15 -10.61
CA LEU A 44 -5.27 5.84 -10.43
C LEU A 44 -6.50 5.66 -11.33
N ALA A 45 -7.32 6.70 -11.49
CA ALA A 45 -8.46 6.69 -12.41
C ALA A 45 -8.01 6.41 -13.86
N GLU A 46 -6.92 7.03 -14.31
CA GLU A 46 -6.39 6.80 -15.65
C GLU A 46 -5.74 5.40 -15.78
N ILE A 47 -5.10 4.88 -14.74
CA ILE A 47 -4.60 3.50 -14.71
C ILE A 47 -5.76 2.50 -14.86
N ILE A 48 -6.87 2.72 -14.16
CA ILE A 48 -8.07 1.87 -14.26
C ILE A 48 -8.64 1.94 -15.67
N ARG A 49 -8.85 3.15 -16.24
CA ARG A 49 -9.35 3.33 -17.62
C ARG A 49 -8.43 2.70 -18.66
N TYR A 50 -7.13 2.89 -18.53
CA TYR A 50 -6.13 2.28 -19.42
C TYR A 50 -6.19 0.76 -19.38
N SER A 51 -6.36 0.18 -18.19
CA SER A 51 -6.42 -1.28 -18.01
C SER A 51 -7.74 -1.85 -18.51
N GLN A 52 -8.86 -1.15 -18.29
CA GLN A 52 -10.18 -1.52 -18.79
C GLN A 52 -10.19 -1.70 -20.31
N ASN A 53 -9.56 -0.78 -21.05
CA ASN A 53 -9.52 -0.85 -22.52
C ASN A 53 -8.71 -2.04 -23.08
N ARG A 54 -7.97 -2.75 -22.22
CA ARG A 54 -7.06 -3.85 -22.60
C ARG A 54 -7.50 -5.20 -22.07
N VAL A 55 -8.66 -5.24 -21.42
CA VAL A 55 -9.14 -6.38 -20.67
C VAL A 55 -10.56 -6.72 -21.12
N LEU A 56 -10.90 -8.00 -21.11
CA LEU A 56 -12.19 -8.51 -21.59
C LEU A 56 -13.28 -8.54 -20.49
N GLY A 57 -12.89 -8.70 -19.22
CA GLY A 57 -13.81 -8.85 -18.08
C GLY A 57 -13.42 -8.09 -16.82
N ILE A 58 -14.39 -7.97 -15.89
CA ILE A 58 -14.19 -7.26 -14.61
C ILE A 58 -13.17 -7.99 -13.73
N GLN A 59 -13.22 -9.32 -13.69
CA GLN A 59 -12.30 -10.14 -12.90
C GLN A 59 -10.85 -9.97 -13.37
N ASP A 60 -10.63 -9.94 -14.68
CA ASP A 60 -9.31 -9.69 -15.26
C ASP A 60 -8.82 -8.26 -14.94
N LEU A 61 -9.73 -7.29 -14.86
CA LEU A 61 -9.40 -5.92 -14.48
C LEU A 61 -8.99 -5.86 -13.01
N GLU A 62 -9.71 -6.55 -12.12
CA GLU A 62 -9.35 -6.68 -10.70
C GLU A 62 -8.02 -7.40 -10.53
N ALA A 63 -7.77 -8.47 -11.28
CA ALA A 63 -6.49 -9.17 -11.29
C ALA A 63 -5.35 -8.24 -11.75
N LYS A 64 -5.60 -7.39 -12.75
CA LYS A 64 -4.62 -6.41 -13.21
C LYS A 64 -4.35 -5.33 -12.16
N MET A 65 -5.38 -4.83 -11.49
CA MET A 65 -5.24 -3.88 -10.39
C MET A 65 -4.48 -4.47 -9.21
N ASN A 66 -4.76 -5.74 -8.88
CA ASN A 66 -4.03 -6.50 -7.88
C ASN A 66 -2.54 -6.63 -8.26
N GLU A 67 -2.20 -6.99 -9.51
CA GLU A 67 -0.81 -7.09 -9.96
C GLU A 67 -0.03 -5.77 -9.78
N ILE A 68 -0.66 -4.64 -10.12
CA ILE A 68 -0.08 -3.30 -9.91
C ILE A 68 0.08 -3.02 -8.41
N GLY A 69 -0.95 -3.35 -7.62
CA GLY A 69 -0.92 -3.27 -6.16
C GLY A 69 0.23 -4.07 -5.55
N LYS A 70 0.47 -5.31 -6.01
CA LYS A 70 1.55 -6.17 -5.54
C LYS A 70 2.92 -5.53 -5.73
N ARG A 71 3.18 -4.94 -6.90
CA ARG A 71 4.45 -4.24 -7.18
C ARG A 71 4.68 -3.08 -6.22
N VAL A 72 3.61 -2.34 -5.88
CA VAL A 72 3.67 -1.27 -4.88
C VAL A 72 3.90 -1.85 -3.49
N GLY A 73 3.19 -2.92 -3.13
CA GLY A 73 3.28 -3.58 -1.82
C GLY A 73 4.68 -4.07 -1.48
N ILE A 74 5.40 -4.69 -2.44
CA ILE A 74 6.80 -5.11 -2.25
C ILE A 74 7.68 -3.91 -1.86
N ARG A 75 7.56 -2.79 -2.57
CA ARG A 75 8.35 -1.57 -2.28
C ARG A 75 7.94 -0.92 -0.97
N VAL A 76 6.67 -0.93 -0.63
CA VAL A 76 6.17 -0.43 0.65
C VAL A 76 6.74 -1.27 1.79
N PHE A 77 6.74 -2.60 1.66
CA PHE A 77 7.34 -3.50 2.65
C PHE A 77 8.82 -3.21 2.88
N GLU A 78 9.62 -3.16 1.81
CA GLU A 78 11.06 -2.86 1.87
C GLU A 78 11.32 -1.52 2.58
N LEU A 79 10.55 -0.48 2.24
CA LEU A 79 10.68 0.84 2.85
C LEU A 79 10.26 0.87 4.32
N MET A 80 9.21 0.13 4.71
CA MET A 80 8.76 0.07 6.09
C MET A 80 9.76 -0.68 6.97
N MET A 81 10.30 -1.80 6.50
CA MET A 81 11.35 -2.55 7.20
C MET A 81 12.63 -1.74 7.40
N TRP A 82 12.97 -0.86 6.46
CA TRP A 82 14.12 0.03 6.60
C TRP A 82 13.88 1.18 7.58
N ARG A 83 12.67 1.72 7.62
CA ARG A 83 12.31 2.90 8.45
C ARG A 83 12.00 2.53 9.89
N GLU A 84 11.43 1.35 10.12
CA GLU A 84 11.16 0.87 11.46
C GLU A 84 12.47 0.36 12.10
N LYS A 85 12.70 0.68 13.37
CA LYS A 85 13.95 0.30 14.05
C LYS A 85 14.09 -1.22 14.26
N SER A 86 13.01 -1.97 14.05
CA SER A 86 13.01 -3.43 14.09
C SER A 86 13.14 -3.98 12.68
N VAL A 87 14.33 -4.50 12.35
CA VAL A 87 14.59 -5.25 11.10
C VAL A 87 14.01 -6.67 11.18
N HIS A 88 13.22 -6.98 12.22
CA HIS A 88 12.65 -8.30 12.37
C HIS A 88 11.44 -8.46 11.46
N ARG A 89 11.55 -9.40 10.52
CA ARG A 89 10.43 -9.79 9.69
C ARG A 89 9.46 -10.64 10.50
N GLU A 90 8.23 -10.16 10.63
CA GLU A 90 7.15 -10.92 11.22
C GLU A 90 6.84 -12.17 10.40
N THR A 91 6.73 -13.32 11.08
CA THR A 91 6.41 -14.62 10.45
C THR A 91 5.13 -15.24 11.02
N ARG A 92 4.58 -14.62 12.07
CA ARG A 92 3.32 -15.02 12.72
C ARG A 92 2.16 -14.33 12.02
N VAL A 93 1.09 -15.07 11.73
CA VAL A 93 -0.08 -14.54 11.00
C VAL A 93 -0.64 -13.27 11.65
N LEU A 94 -0.89 -13.31 12.97
CA LEU A 94 -1.46 -12.17 13.68
C LEU A 94 -0.53 -10.95 13.68
N GLN A 95 0.78 -11.15 13.83
CA GLN A 95 1.74 -10.04 13.85
C GLN A 95 1.86 -9.38 12.46
N THR A 96 1.85 -10.19 11.39
CA THR A 96 1.79 -9.68 10.02
C THR A 96 0.55 -8.83 9.78
N LEU A 97 -0.62 -9.29 10.26
CA LEU A 97 -1.88 -8.56 10.11
C LEU A 97 -1.90 -7.25 10.92
N VAL A 98 -1.38 -7.27 12.15
CA VAL A 98 -1.24 -6.06 12.98
C VAL A 98 -0.27 -5.07 12.34
N PHE A 99 0.85 -5.55 11.80
CA PHE A 99 1.81 -4.72 11.06
C PHE A 99 1.16 -4.03 9.85
N ILE A 100 0.36 -4.77 9.06
CA ILE A 100 -0.37 -4.19 7.93
C ILE A 100 -1.40 -3.15 8.40
N ASN A 101 -2.21 -3.49 9.40
CA ASN A 101 -3.27 -2.62 9.91
C ASN A 101 -2.72 -1.32 10.54
N THR A 102 -1.57 -1.37 11.21
CA THR A 102 -1.02 -0.23 11.98
C THR A 102 0.08 0.53 11.25
N VAL A 103 1.13 -0.15 10.78
CA VAL A 103 2.33 0.49 10.24
C VAL A 103 2.12 0.84 8.79
N VAL A 104 1.70 -0.15 7.98
CA VAL A 104 1.52 0.03 6.53
C VAL A 104 0.37 0.99 6.27
N TRP A 105 -0.79 0.80 6.92
CA TRP A 105 -1.94 1.68 6.74
C TRP A 105 -1.62 3.14 7.10
N ARG A 106 -0.93 3.36 8.22
CA ARG A 106 -0.50 4.72 8.63
C ARG A 106 0.50 5.32 7.64
N ALA A 107 1.40 4.51 7.07
CA ALA A 107 2.36 4.99 6.09
C ALA A 107 1.71 5.38 4.75
N LEU A 108 0.63 4.69 4.35
CA LEU A 108 -0.07 4.96 3.09
C LEU A 108 -1.15 6.03 3.21
N PHE A 109 -1.91 6.03 4.32
CA PHE A 109 -3.15 6.80 4.46
C PHE A 109 -3.16 7.74 5.67
N GLU A 110 -2.06 7.82 6.43
CA GLU A 110 -1.95 8.64 7.64
C GLU A 110 -2.95 8.26 8.74
N LYS A 111 -3.58 7.09 8.63
CA LYS A 111 -4.50 6.50 9.61
C LYS A 111 -4.28 5.00 9.75
N GLN A 112 -4.63 4.46 10.90
CA GLN A 112 -4.75 3.01 11.09
C GLN A 112 -6.01 2.52 10.37
N ALA A 113 -6.03 1.26 9.93
CA ALA A 113 -7.27 0.64 9.47
C ALA A 113 -8.26 0.48 10.64
N ASP A 114 -9.54 0.71 10.36
CA ASP A 114 -10.59 0.84 11.37
C ASP A 114 -10.82 -0.45 12.16
N SER A 115 -10.69 -1.61 11.51
CA SER A 115 -10.77 -2.89 12.21
C SER A 115 -9.89 -3.98 11.61
N LEU A 116 -9.51 -4.92 12.47
CA LEU A 116 -8.88 -6.19 12.14
C LEU A 116 -9.69 -7.29 12.84
N GLY A 117 -10.17 -8.27 12.07
CA GLY A 117 -10.99 -9.37 12.59
C GLY A 117 -10.59 -10.71 12.00
N ARG A 118 -10.92 -11.79 12.70
CA ARG A 118 -10.90 -13.15 12.18
C ARG A 118 -12.31 -13.55 11.78
N SER A 119 -12.48 -14.30 10.70
CA SER A 119 -13.77 -14.87 10.34
C SER A 119 -14.27 -15.81 11.45
N THR A 120 -15.57 -15.81 11.70
CA THR A 120 -16.22 -16.73 12.64
C THR A 120 -16.46 -18.09 12.02
N GLU A 121 -16.51 -18.15 10.68
CA GLU A 121 -16.85 -19.37 9.94
C GLU A 121 -15.60 -20.18 9.61
N ASN A 122 -14.51 -19.51 9.23
CA ASN A 122 -13.31 -20.14 8.74
C ASN A 122 -12.07 -19.70 9.52
N ASP A 123 -11.28 -20.67 9.96
CA ASP A 123 -10.13 -20.43 10.84
C ASP A 123 -8.93 -19.81 10.09
N ASP A 124 -8.91 -19.92 8.76
CA ASP A 124 -7.91 -19.43 7.79
C ASP A 124 -8.24 -18.05 7.21
N GLU A 125 -9.38 -17.45 7.57
CA GLU A 125 -9.86 -16.19 7.02
C GLU A 125 -9.76 -15.02 8.02
N TYR A 126 -9.20 -13.92 7.55
CA TYR A 126 -9.01 -12.68 8.31
C TYR A 126 -9.46 -11.48 7.49
N MET A 127 -9.87 -10.42 8.16
CA MET A 127 -10.48 -9.25 7.53
C MET A 127 -9.83 -7.97 8.06
N ILE A 128 -9.41 -7.09 7.14
CA ILE A 128 -9.02 -5.72 7.45
C ILE A 128 -10.11 -4.80 6.88
N THR A 129 -10.72 -3.97 7.72
CA THR A 129 -11.76 -3.03 7.29
C THR A 129 -11.23 -1.61 7.28
N ASP A 130 -11.54 -0.89 6.20
CA ASP A 130 -11.37 0.55 6.09
C ASP A 130 -12.72 1.18 5.75
N ASN A 131 -13.23 2.02 6.64
CA ASN A 131 -14.54 2.66 6.51
C ASN A 131 -14.52 3.80 5.47
N GLU A 132 -13.38 4.46 5.33
CA GLU A 132 -13.16 5.60 4.44
C GLU A 132 -11.79 5.50 3.76
N PRO A 133 -11.62 4.58 2.80
CA PRO A 133 -10.34 4.37 2.15
C PRO A 133 -9.98 5.59 1.30
N ALA A 134 -8.87 6.24 1.62
CA ALA A 134 -8.41 7.47 0.97
C ALA A 134 -8.23 7.30 -0.55
N VAL A 135 -7.86 6.09 -0.98
CA VAL A 135 -7.69 5.70 -2.39
C VAL A 135 -9.00 5.76 -3.16
N LEU A 136 -10.12 5.37 -2.55
CA LEU A 136 -11.42 5.26 -3.23
C LEU A 136 -12.23 6.56 -3.18
N LYS A 137 -11.89 7.50 -2.29
CA LYS A 137 -12.67 8.72 -2.02
C LYS A 137 -12.98 9.56 -3.26
N TYR A 138 -12.08 9.57 -4.24
CA TYR A 138 -12.21 10.39 -5.46
C TYR A 138 -12.34 9.55 -6.74
N ILE A 139 -12.50 8.23 -6.61
CA ILE A 139 -12.70 7.34 -7.76
C ILE A 139 -14.20 7.23 -7.99
N SER A 140 -14.64 7.57 -9.20
CA SER A 140 -16.01 7.32 -9.65
C SER A 140 -15.99 6.14 -10.62
N VAL A 141 -16.62 5.03 -10.23
CA VAL A 141 -16.78 3.86 -11.08
C VAL A 141 -18.07 4.03 -11.90
N PRO A 142 -18.05 3.87 -13.23
CA PRO A 142 -19.26 3.92 -14.05
C PRO A 142 -20.30 2.88 -13.59
N LYS A 143 -21.60 3.19 -13.77
CA LYS A 143 -22.68 2.31 -13.31
C LYS A 143 -22.67 0.92 -13.96
N GLU A 144 -22.16 0.81 -15.20
CA GLU A 144 -22.00 -0.49 -15.87
C GLU A 144 -20.95 -1.39 -15.22
N MET A 145 -20.11 -0.84 -14.34
CA MET A 145 -19.02 -1.52 -13.64
C MET A 145 -19.26 -1.60 -12.13
N SER A 146 -20.51 -1.59 -11.69
CA SER A 146 -20.86 -1.62 -10.27
C SER A 146 -20.30 -2.83 -9.50
N SER A 147 -20.01 -3.93 -10.20
CA SER A 147 -19.38 -5.13 -9.62
C SER A 147 -17.85 -5.02 -9.46
N PHE A 148 -17.20 -4.04 -10.09
CA PHE A 148 -15.75 -3.84 -9.97
C PHE A 148 -15.40 -3.22 -8.62
N SER A 149 -14.47 -3.84 -7.88
CA SER A 149 -13.89 -3.26 -6.69
C SER A 149 -12.54 -2.59 -7.01
N PRO A 150 -12.43 -1.25 -7.01
CA PRO A 150 -11.13 -0.59 -7.16
C PRO A 150 -10.20 -0.87 -5.96
N GLY A 151 -10.75 -1.37 -4.85
CA GLY A 151 -9.97 -1.87 -3.73
C GLY A 151 -9.13 -3.12 -4.05
N ALA A 152 -9.30 -3.75 -5.22
CA ALA A 152 -8.40 -4.79 -5.72
C ALA A 152 -6.93 -4.32 -5.76
N PHE A 153 -6.68 -3.02 -6.00
CA PHE A 153 -5.34 -2.43 -5.88
C PHE A 153 -4.79 -2.52 -4.43
N LEU A 154 -5.63 -2.22 -3.43
CA LEU A 154 -5.27 -2.34 -2.02
C LEU A 154 -5.07 -3.80 -1.60
N ALA A 155 -5.92 -4.70 -2.09
CA ALA A 155 -5.77 -6.13 -1.88
C ALA A 155 -4.40 -6.62 -2.38
N GLY A 156 -3.97 -6.19 -3.56
CA GLY A 156 -2.64 -6.54 -4.09
C GLY A 156 -1.48 -6.03 -3.22
N ILE A 157 -1.59 -4.83 -2.66
CA ILE A 157 -0.59 -4.31 -1.71
C ILE A 157 -0.48 -5.23 -0.49
N VAL A 158 -1.62 -5.55 0.11
CA VAL A 158 -1.72 -6.42 1.30
C VAL A 158 -1.19 -7.82 1.00
N GLU A 159 -1.55 -8.39 -0.15
CA GLU A 159 -1.12 -9.70 -0.60
C GLU A 159 0.40 -9.79 -0.74
N ALA A 160 1.02 -8.82 -1.41
CA ALA A 160 2.47 -8.78 -1.55
C ALA A 160 3.20 -8.68 -0.20
N ILE A 161 2.66 -7.91 0.75
CA ILE A 161 3.26 -7.79 2.09
C ILE A 161 3.14 -9.11 2.85
N ALA A 162 1.98 -9.77 2.77
CA ALA A 162 1.77 -11.07 3.39
C ALA A 162 2.72 -12.13 2.82
N GLU A 163 2.89 -12.17 1.50
CA GLU A 163 3.89 -13.01 0.81
C GLU A 163 5.33 -12.70 1.28
N CYS A 164 5.70 -11.41 1.39
CA CYS A 164 7.02 -11.00 1.87
C CYS A 164 7.30 -11.44 3.32
N CYS A 165 6.27 -11.46 4.17
CA CYS A 165 6.29 -11.97 5.54
C CYS A 165 6.24 -13.51 5.64
N GLN A 166 6.34 -14.24 4.53
CA GLN A 166 6.19 -15.70 4.48
C GLN A 166 4.84 -16.19 5.00
N CYS A 167 3.79 -15.40 4.83
CA CYS A 167 2.41 -15.77 5.12
C CYS A 167 1.60 -15.63 3.82
N PRO A 168 1.86 -16.45 2.78
CA PRO A 168 1.09 -16.39 1.54
C PRO A 168 -0.41 -16.56 1.82
N ALA A 169 -1.19 -15.72 1.17
CA ALA A 169 -2.63 -15.66 1.31
C ALA A 169 -3.25 -15.18 0.01
N ARG A 170 -4.45 -15.67 -0.30
CA ARG A 170 -5.29 -15.06 -1.32
C ARG A 170 -5.99 -13.86 -0.72
N VAL A 171 -5.84 -12.69 -1.32
CA VAL A 171 -6.43 -11.44 -0.82
C VAL A 171 -7.44 -10.89 -1.82
N THR A 172 -8.65 -10.62 -1.34
CA THR A 172 -9.73 -10.01 -2.13
C THR A 172 -10.26 -8.75 -1.44
N SER A 173 -10.88 -7.87 -2.22
CA SER A 173 -11.47 -6.63 -1.73
C SER A 173 -12.96 -6.62 -2.03
N HIS A 174 -13.76 -6.24 -1.04
CA HIS A 174 -15.21 -6.17 -1.14
C HIS A 174 -15.70 -4.81 -0.65
N LEU A 175 -16.53 -4.14 -1.46
CA LEU A 175 -17.24 -2.94 -1.05
C LEU A 175 -18.47 -3.37 -0.24
N VAL A 176 -18.55 -2.97 1.02
CA VAL A 176 -19.64 -3.31 1.93
C VAL A 176 -20.20 -2.02 2.52
N PRO A 177 -21.01 -1.26 1.75
CA PRO A 177 -21.58 0.00 2.20
C PRO A 177 -22.34 -0.16 3.52
N ALA A 178 -22.14 0.77 4.45
CA ALA A 178 -22.87 0.82 5.72
C ALA A 178 -23.43 2.23 5.94
N GLU A 179 -24.31 2.38 6.93
CA GLU A 179 -24.91 3.68 7.27
C GLU A 179 -23.81 4.70 7.59
N GLY A 180 -23.79 5.83 6.85
CA GLY A 180 -22.75 6.85 6.94
C GLY A 180 -21.39 6.49 6.30
N MET A 181 -21.20 5.26 5.82
CA MET A 181 -19.94 4.77 5.27
C MET A 181 -20.16 4.07 3.90
N PRO A 182 -20.45 4.84 2.84
CA PRO A 182 -20.78 4.29 1.52
C PRO A 182 -19.59 3.60 0.84
N LEU A 183 -18.36 3.97 1.22
CA LEU A 183 -17.12 3.45 0.65
C LEU A 183 -16.42 2.41 1.54
N LYS A 184 -17.11 1.92 2.57
CA LYS A 184 -16.56 0.92 3.48
C LYS A 184 -16.08 -0.29 2.69
N THR A 185 -14.80 -0.60 2.83
CA THR A 185 -14.10 -1.63 2.09
C THR A 185 -13.52 -2.65 3.06
N VAL A 186 -13.80 -3.92 2.79
CA VAL A 186 -13.28 -5.06 3.55
C VAL A 186 -12.28 -5.79 2.67
N ILE A 187 -11.06 -5.92 3.16
CA ILE A 187 -10.00 -6.72 2.55
C ILE A 187 -9.99 -8.06 3.27
N LEU A 188 -10.37 -9.11 2.55
CA LEU A 188 -10.39 -10.48 3.04
C LEU A 188 -9.06 -11.15 2.68
N LEU A 189 -8.40 -11.72 3.68
CA LEU A 189 -7.21 -12.54 3.52
C LEU A 189 -7.57 -13.98 3.87
N LYS A 190 -7.35 -14.89 2.92
CA LYS A 190 -7.48 -16.33 3.13
C LYS A 190 -6.09 -16.95 3.05
N PHE A 191 -5.55 -17.36 4.18
CA PHE A 191 -4.19 -17.91 4.27
C PHE A 191 -4.11 -19.32 3.69
N ASP A 192 -2.97 -19.64 3.09
CA ASP A 192 -2.73 -20.99 2.60
C ASP A 192 -2.67 -21.99 3.76
N LYS A 193 -3.12 -23.22 3.50
CA LYS A 193 -3.14 -24.30 4.50
C LYS A 193 -1.79 -24.51 5.18
N GLU A 194 -0.70 -24.40 4.44
CA GLU A 194 0.67 -24.56 4.97
C GLU A 194 1.02 -23.50 6.03
N VAL A 195 0.51 -22.28 5.88
CA VAL A 195 0.69 -21.20 6.86
C VAL A 195 -0.06 -21.51 8.15
N MET A 196 -1.29 -22.00 8.02
CA MET A 196 -2.12 -22.36 9.18
C MET A 196 -1.58 -23.59 9.92
N ASP A 197 -1.08 -24.58 9.19
CA ASP A 197 -0.42 -25.76 9.78
C ASP A 197 0.86 -25.36 10.52
N ARG A 198 1.65 -24.41 9.96
CA ARG A 198 2.81 -23.83 10.63
C ARG A 198 2.41 -23.09 11.91
N GLU A 199 1.39 -22.25 11.86
CA GLU A 199 0.91 -21.48 13.02
C GLU A 199 0.48 -22.43 14.16
N LYS A 200 -0.26 -23.50 13.84
CA LYS A 200 -0.67 -24.54 14.80
C LYS A 200 0.54 -25.23 15.46
N ARG A 201 1.60 -25.53 14.71
CA ARG A 201 2.84 -26.12 15.26
C ARG A 201 3.56 -25.16 16.19
N LEU A 202 3.64 -23.87 15.83
CA LEU A 202 4.28 -22.84 16.63
C LEU A 202 3.50 -22.50 17.91
N ASP A 203 2.18 -22.71 17.92
CA ASP A 203 1.36 -22.55 19.12
C ASP A 203 1.42 -23.78 20.04
N SER A 204 1.56 -24.99 19.48
CA SER A 204 1.69 -26.23 20.27
C SER A 204 3.06 -26.40 20.92
N GLY A 205 4.06 -25.63 20.50
CA GLY A 205 5.42 -25.63 21.06
C GLY A 205 5.62 -24.61 22.19
N LYS A 206 4.54 -23.97 22.68
CA LYS A 206 4.51 -23.18 23.91
C LYS A 206 4.03 -24.05 25.06
#